data_AF-A0A0Q8ACH3-F1
#
_entry.id   AF-A0A0Q8ACH3-F1
#
_cell.length_a   1.000
_cell.length_b   1.000
_cell.length_c   1.000
_cell.angle_alpha   90.00
_cell.angle_beta   90.00
_cell.angle_gamma   90.00
#
_symmetry.space_group_name_H-M   'P 1'
#
loop_
_entity.id
_entity.type
_entity.pdbx_description
1 polymer ?
#
loop_
_entity_poly.entity_id
_entity_poly.type
_entity_poly.pdbx_seq_one_letter_code
_entity_poly.pdbx_strand_id
1 'polypeptide(L)'
;MLIILTAIIFAVVASLYAYFSKPAYVARINLQAPLSSDVAVLNYSGIKQFVPDEVYILFTRELQSDKVRIDLYKDVYLPSKSETSSAAFSSAAELSNHITVSGVAPGRFTITAQGSTPEELPMYLEGLLKTASDSTKQKVLKNLSFEAESAAQRYEQLIAASREVTKTKRLDEISRLQDSLRIAESLNIEKPSSSLTANDPEDLAYLRGTLALKAEINSLQHRTNDDPYIKKFRESVFQKEFFSSINVKPTEFSVYSQEGPIESLGPIKPRSSMVIAIGIIFGALVGVVIALIRCFARKQQPLT
;
A
#
# COMPACT_ATOMS: atom_id res chain seq x y z
N MET A 1 -36.40 -42.91 -37.69
CA MET A 1 -35.68 -43.95 -36.92
C MET A 1 -34.18 -43.67 -36.83
N LEU A 2 -33.44 -43.63 -37.95
CA LEU A 2 -31.97 -43.50 -37.91
C LEU A 2 -31.48 -42.20 -37.22
N ILE A 3 -32.10 -41.05 -37.48
CA ILE A 3 -31.76 -39.76 -36.86
C ILE A 3 -31.99 -39.77 -35.33
N ILE A 4 -33.08 -40.39 -34.88
CA ILE A 4 -33.43 -40.47 -33.46
C ILE A 4 -32.44 -41.39 -32.73
N LEU A 5 -32.09 -42.53 -33.34
CA LEU A 5 -31.11 -43.46 -32.78
C LEU A 5 -29.75 -42.79 -32.59
N THR A 6 -29.26 -42.06 -33.61
CA THR A 6 -27.97 -41.35 -33.50
C THR A 6 -28.03 -40.23 -32.46
N ALA A 7 -29.13 -39.46 -32.39
CA ALA A 7 -29.31 -38.45 -31.35
C ALA A 7 -29.26 -39.04 -29.93
N ILE A 8 -29.91 -40.19 -29.70
CA ILE A 8 -29.88 -40.90 -28.41
C ILE A 8 -28.46 -41.37 -28.07
N ILE A 9 -27.73 -41.96 -29.02
CA ILE A 9 -26.35 -42.43 -28.79
C ILE A 9 -25.45 -41.26 -28.35
N PHE A 10 -25.49 -40.14 -29.07
CA PHE A 10 -24.69 -38.96 -28.70
C PHE A 10 -25.14 -38.33 -27.37
N ALA A 11 -26.43 -38.38 -27.05
CA ALA A 11 -26.93 -37.93 -25.74
C ALA A 11 -26.40 -38.80 -24.58
N VAL A 12 -26.35 -40.12 -24.76
CA VAL A 12 -25.79 -41.05 -23.77
C VAL A 12 -24.29 -40.81 -23.60
N VAL A 13 -23.54 -40.64 -24.70
CA VAL A 13 -22.10 -40.32 -24.65
C VAL A 13 -21.86 -38.98 -23.95
N ALA A 14 -22.64 -37.95 -24.27
CA ALA A 14 -22.54 -36.63 -23.62
C ALA A 14 -22.88 -36.70 -22.12
N SER A 15 -23.85 -37.53 -21.74
CA SER A 15 -24.22 -37.76 -20.35
C SER A 15 -23.12 -38.50 -19.58
N LEU A 16 -22.54 -39.54 -20.17
CA LEU A 16 -21.37 -40.22 -19.61
C LEU A 16 -20.20 -39.24 -19.43
N TYR A 17 -19.91 -38.43 -20.45
CA TYR A 17 -18.86 -37.43 -20.36
C TYR A 17 -19.12 -36.41 -19.25
N ALA A 18 -20.35 -35.89 -19.13
CA ALA A 18 -20.71 -34.95 -18.07
C ALA A 18 -20.56 -35.56 -16.67
N TYR A 19 -20.83 -36.86 -16.52
CA TYR A 19 -20.69 -37.59 -15.26
C TYR A 19 -19.22 -37.88 -14.90
N PHE A 20 -18.38 -38.23 -15.87
CA PHE A 20 -16.96 -38.56 -15.64
C PHE A 20 -16.02 -37.36 -15.67
N SER A 21 -16.48 -36.20 -16.15
CA SER A 21 -15.66 -34.99 -16.18
C SER A 21 -15.38 -34.48 -14.77
N LYS A 22 -14.13 -34.11 -14.52
CA LYS A 22 -13.70 -33.56 -13.23
C LYS A 22 -14.48 -32.27 -12.92
N PRO A 23 -15.15 -32.17 -11.76
CA PRO A 23 -15.84 -30.94 -11.37
C PRO A 23 -14.82 -29.83 -11.11
N ALA A 24 -15.16 -28.60 -11.51
CA ALA A 24 -14.38 -27.41 -11.18
C ALA A 24 -15.16 -26.56 -10.17
N TYR A 25 -14.59 -26.35 -9.00
CA TYR A 25 -15.15 -25.56 -7.90
C TYR A 25 -14.58 -24.15 -7.91
N VAL A 26 -15.27 -23.25 -7.21
CA VAL A 26 -14.90 -21.83 -7.15
C VAL A 26 -14.97 -21.35 -5.71
N ALA A 27 -13.94 -20.64 -5.26
CA ALA A 27 -14.02 -19.78 -4.09
C ALA A 27 -13.97 -18.31 -4.51
N ARG A 28 -14.75 -17.46 -3.84
CA ARG A 28 -14.83 -16.03 -4.14
C ARG A 28 -14.75 -15.20 -2.86
N ILE A 29 -14.12 -14.04 -2.97
CA ILE A 29 -14.18 -12.99 -1.96
C ILE A 29 -14.34 -11.61 -2.61
N ASN A 30 -15.14 -10.75 -1.98
CA ASN A 30 -15.33 -9.36 -2.38
C ASN A 30 -14.59 -8.44 -1.40
N LEU A 31 -13.84 -7.51 -1.97
CA LEU A 31 -12.99 -6.57 -1.25
C LEU A 31 -13.35 -5.15 -1.63
N GLN A 32 -13.16 -4.25 -0.68
CA GLN A 32 -13.28 -2.81 -0.87
C GLN A 32 -12.13 -2.07 -0.19
N ALA A 33 -12.03 -0.78 -0.46
CA ALA A 33 -11.11 0.12 0.22
C ALA A 33 -11.28 0.02 1.76
N PRO A 34 -10.18 0.20 2.53
CA PRO A 34 -10.27 0.25 3.99
C PRO A 34 -11.10 1.47 4.43
N LEU A 35 -11.54 1.50 5.69
CA LEU A 35 -12.24 2.66 6.23
C LEU A 35 -11.25 3.80 6.47
N SER A 36 -11.76 5.04 6.54
CA SER A 36 -10.94 6.19 6.97
C SER A 36 -10.35 5.98 8.37
N SER A 37 -11.08 5.32 9.26
CA SER A 37 -10.60 4.94 10.60
C SER A 37 -9.41 3.98 10.56
N ASP A 38 -9.37 3.09 9.57
CA ASP A 38 -8.36 2.04 9.47
C ASP A 38 -7.00 2.59 9.03
N VAL A 39 -6.98 3.72 8.33
CA VAL A 39 -5.74 4.37 7.85
C VAL A 39 -5.39 5.62 8.65
N ALA A 40 -6.26 6.08 9.55
CA ALA A 40 -6.08 7.32 10.30
C ALA A 40 -4.78 7.34 11.12
N VAL A 41 -4.33 6.18 11.62
CA VAL A 41 -3.08 6.04 12.37
C VAL A 41 -1.83 6.41 11.54
N LEU A 42 -1.92 6.37 10.21
CA LEU A 42 -0.82 6.73 9.30
C LEU A 42 -0.72 8.25 9.10
N ASN A 43 -1.73 9.02 9.50
CA ASN A 43 -1.89 10.42 9.11
C ASN A 43 -1.39 11.38 10.19
N TYR A 44 -0.09 11.65 10.14
CA TYR A 44 0.56 12.66 10.96
C TYR A 44 0.57 14.03 10.27
N SER A 45 0.33 15.10 11.03
CA SER A 45 0.39 16.46 10.49
C SER A 45 1.82 16.84 10.09
N GLY A 46 1.97 17.48 8.94
CA GLY A 46 3.27 17.95 8.44
C GLY A 46 4.05 16.98 7.55
N ILE A 47 3.47 15.81 7.26
CA ILE A 47 3.97 14.85 6.25
C ILE A 47 2.83 14.42 5.31
N LYS A 48 3.17 13.68 4.25
CA LYS A 48 2.19 13.16 3.30
C LYS A 48 1.13 12.31 4.02
N GLN A 49 -0.14 12.58 3.71
CA GLN A 49 -1.26 11.81 4.24
C GLN A 49 -1.60 10.63 3.32
N PHE A 50 -1.96 9.52 3.94
CA PHE A 50 -2.46 8.31 3.29
C PHE A 50 -3.99 8.32 3.32
N VAL A 51 -4.59 8.33 2.13
CA VAL A 51 -6.04 8.19 1.95
C VAL A 51 -6.41 6.73 1.67
N PRO A 52 -7.60 6.25 2.07
CA PRO A 52 -8.00 4.86 1.91
C PRO A 52 -7.84 4.32 0.48
N ASP A 53 -8.25 5.11 -0.52
CA ASP A 53 -8.16 4.72 -1.93
C ASP A 53 -6.72 4.55 -2.39
N GLU A 54 -5.79 5.40 -1.94
CA GLU A 54 -4.37 5.28 -2.30
C GLU A 54 -3.77 4.00 -1.69
N VAL A 55 -4.06 3.73 -0.42
CA VAL A 55 -3.62 2.49 0.25
C VAL A 55 -4.19 1.27 -0.46
N TYR A 56 -5.45 1.33 -0.86
CA TYR A 56 -6.11 0.25 -1.58
C TYR A 56 -5.57 0.03 -3.00
N ILE A 57 -5.20 1.11 -3.72
CA ILE A 57 -4.52 1.02 -5.01
C ILE A 57 -3.15 0.34 -4.87
N LEU A 58 -2.40 0.65 -3.82
CA LEU A 58 -1.14 -0.04 -3.55
C LEU A 58 -1.39 -1.53 -3.26
N PHE A 59 -2.40 -1.85 -2.44
CA PHE A 59 -2.78 -3.23 -2.16
C PHE A 59 -3.15 -4.02 -3.42
N THR A 60 -3.98 -3.46 -4.29
CA THR A 60 -4.42 -4.14 -5.52
C THR A 60 -3.27 -4.34 -6.51
N ARG A 61 -2.31 -3.41 -6.55
CA ARG A 61 -1.06 -3.58 -7.29
C ARG A 61 -0.21 -4.73 -6.72
N GLU A 62 -0.05 -4.81 -5.40
CA GLU A 62 0.69 -5.90 -4.76
C GLU A 62 0.00 -7.25 -5.00
N LEU A 63 -1.32 -7.29 -4.89
CA LEU A 63 -2.13 -8.49 -5.11
C LEU A 63 -1.93 -9.09 -6.51
N GLN A 64 -1.68 -8.24 -7.51
CA GLN A 64 -1.42 -8.64 -8.89
C GLN A 64 0.08 -8.87 -9.19
N SER A 65 0.98 -8.60 -8.24
CA SER A 65 2.42 -8.67 -8.47
C SER A 65 2.94 -10.11 -8.53
N ASP A 66 3.93 -10.35 -9.40
CA ASP A 66 4.60 -11.66 -9.52
C ASP A 66 5.22 -12.12 -8.20
N LYS A 67 5.77 -11.18 -7.41
CA LYS A 67 6.34 -11.48 -6.10
C LYS A 67 5.29 -12.14 -5.19
N VAL A 68 4.11 -11.54 -5.07
CA VAL A 68 3.04 -12.10 -4.24
C VAL A 68 2.56 -13.45 -4.77
N ARG A 69 2.52 -13.65 -6.09
CA ARG A 69 2.18 -14.96 -6.69
C ARG A 69 3.23 -16.03 -6.38
N ILE A 70 4.51 -15.67 -6.44
CA ILE A 70 5.62 -16.55 -6.12
C ILE A 70 5.63 -16.91 -4.63
N ASP A 71 5.44 -15.92 -3.76
CA ASP A 71 5.43 -16.10 -2.31
C ASP A 71 4.20 -16.95 -1.89
N LEU A 72 3.02 -16.72 -2.47
CA LEU A 72 1.86 -17.62 -2.30
C LEU A 72 2.21 -19.06 -2.68
N TYR A 73 2.84 -19.27 -3.83
CA TYR A 73 3.19 -20.60 -4.30
C TYR A 73 4.17 -21.30 -3.33
N LYS A 74 5.22 -20.59 -2.92
CA LYS A 74 6.30 -21.14 -2.08
C LYS A 74 5.89 -21.34 -0.62
N ASP A 75 5.17 -20.38 -0.05
CA ASP A 75 4.95 -20.30 1.40
C ASP A 75 3.59 -20.86 1.83
N VAL A 76 2.64 -21.00 0.89
CA VAL A 76 1.28 -21.50 1.18
C VAL A 76 1.00 -22.77 0.40
N TYR A 77 1.19 -22.75 -0.92
CA TYR A 77 0.82 -23.89 -1.75
C TYR A 77 1.75 -25.09 -1.57
N LEU A 78 3.07 -24.93 -1.71
CA LEU A 78 4.01 -26.05 -1.57
C LEU A 78 3.93 -26.74 -0.20
N PRO A 79 3.89 -26.01 0.94
CA PRO A 79 3.80 -26.64 2.27
C PRO A 79 2.47 -27.35 2.51
N SER A 80 1.39 -26.96 1.82
CA SER A 80 0.09 -27.62 1.91
C SER A 80 0.06 -28.99 1.22
N LYS A 81 1.00 -29.28 0.32
CA LYS A 81 1.09 -30.58 -0.36
C LYS A 81 1.94 -31.52 0.47
N SER A 82 1.33 -32.61 0.96
CA SER A 82 2.07 -33.68 1.65
C SER A 82 3.07 -34.34 0.69
N GLU A 83 4.14 -34.93 1.23
CA GLU A 83 5.17 -35.65 0.44
C GLU A 83 4.60 -36.75 -0.48
N THR A 84 3.38 -37.22 -0.21
CA THR A 84 2.69 -38.28 -0.96
C THR A 84 1.71 -37.74 -2.02
N SER A 85 1.29 -36.47 -1.93
CA SER A 85 0.37 -35.87 -2.89
C SER A 85 1.16 -35.17 -4.01
N SER A 86 0.98 -35.64 -5.25
CA SER A 86 1.49 -34.93 -6.42
C SER A 86 0.97 -33.48 -6.42
N ALA A 87 1.88 -32.52 -6.60
CA ALA A 87 1.52 -31.11 -6.70
C ALA A 87 0.63 -30.91 -7.94
N ALA A 88 -0.60 -30.40 -7.73
CA ALA A 88 -1.56 -30.07 -8.78
C ALA A 88 -1.07 -28.97 -9.75
N PHE A 89 -0.25 -28.04 -9.25
CA PHE A 89 0.44 -26.99 -10.00
C PHE A 89 1.95 -27.19 -9.88
N SER A 90 2.65 -27.09 -11.01
CA SER A 90 4.11 -27.23 -11.11
C SER A 90 4.86 -25.92 -10.91
N SER A 91 4.17 -24.77 -11.01
CA SER A 91 4.77 -23.44 -10.87
C SER A 91 3.78 -22.41 -10.32
N ALA A 92 4.33 -21.27 -9.85
CA ALA A 92 3.54 -20.12 -9.43
C ALA A 92 2.67 -19.54 -10.57
N ALA A 93 3.15 -19.59 -11.82
CA ALA A 93 2.41 -19.12 -12.98
C ALA A 93 1.17 -20.00 -13.24
N GLU A 94 1.31 -21.32 -13.13
CA GLU A 94 0.18 -22.25 -13.26
C GLU A 94 -0.86 -22.01 -12.17
N LEU A 95 -0.45 -21.90 -10.90
CA LEU A 95 -1.37 -21.56 -9.81
C LEU A 95 -2.05 -20.20 -10.07
N SER A 96 -1.31 -19.21 -10.55
CA SER A 96 -1.84 -17.86 -10.81
C SER A 96 -2.91 -17.85 -11.91
N ASN A 97 -2.81 -18.71 -12.93
CA ASN A 97 -3.84 -18.83 -13.99
C ASN A 97 -5.20 -19.29 -13.45
N HIS A 98 -5.21 -19.91 -12.27
CA HIS A 98 -6.41 -20.36 -11.59
C HIS A 98 -6.97 -19.33 -10.60
N ILE A 99 -6.31 -18.18 -10.42
CA ILE A 99 -6.74 -17.10 -9.54
C ILE A 99 -6.90 -15.80 -10.31
N THR A 100 -8.14 -15.37 -10.45
CA THR A 100 -8.51 -14.14 -11.16
C THR A 100 -8.82 -13.02 -10.18
N VAL A 101 -8.31 -11.81 -10.48
CA VAL A 101 -8.59 -10.58 -9.74
C VAL A 101 -9.30 -9.65 -10.71
N SER A 102 -10.56 -9.30 -10.43
CA SER A 102 -11.37 -8.46 -11.32
C SER A 102 -11.96 -7.28 -10.56
N GLY A 103 -11.83 -6.08 -11.11
CA GLY A 103 -12.50 -4.88 -10.60
C GLY A 103 -13.96 -4.86 -11.06
N VAL A 104 -14.89 -4.80 -10.10
CA VAL A 104 -16.34 -4.77 -10.39
C VAL A 104 -16.85 -3.32 -10.44
N ALA A 105 -16.23 -2.43 -9.68
CA ALA A 105 -16.51 -1.00 -9.63
C ALA A 105 -15.25 -0.24 -9.14
N PRO A 106 -15.18 1.10 -9.27
CA PRO A 106 -14.12 1.88 -8.64
C PRO A 106 -14.05 1.55 -7.14
N GLY A 107 -12.88 1.13 -6.66
CA GLY A 107 -12.67 0.79 -5.24
C GLY A 107 -13.25 -0.56 -4.79
N ARG A 108 -13.73 -1.43 -5.71
CA ARG A 108 -14.20 -2.79 -5.38
C ARG A 108 -13.61 -3.86 -6.30
N PHE A 109 -13.03 -4.88 -5.68
CA PHE A 109 -12.44 -6.02 -6.37
C PHE A 109 -13.05 -7.34 -5.89
N THR A 110 -13.27 -8.23 -6.84
CA THR A 110 -13.61 -9.63 -6.57
C THR A 110 -12.42 -10.50 -6.93
N ILE A 111 -11.98 -11.32 -5.98
CA ILE A 111 -10.98 -12.36 -6.24
C ILE A 111 -11.70 -13.69 -6.34
N THR A 112 -11.37 -14.46 -7.37
CA THR A 112 -11.95 -15.78 -7.62
C THR A 112 -10.85 -16.80 -7.85
N ALA A 113 -10.84 -17.87 -7.06
CA ALA A 113 -9.96 -19.03 -7.24
C ALA A 113 -10.76 -20.22 -7.78
N GLN A 114 -10.20 -20.96 -8.74
CA GLN A 114 -10.84 -22.12 -9.37
C GLN A 114 -9.97 -23.36 -9.28
N GLY A 115 -10.53 -24.50 -8.88
CA GLY A 115 -9.77 -25.74 -8.79
C GLY A 115 -10.63 -26.99 -8.63
N SER A 116 -9.95 -28.14 -8.54
CA SER A 116 -10.63 -29.44 -8.42
C SER A 116 -11.02 -29.78 -6.98
N THR A 117 -10.35 -29.16 -5.99
CA THR A 117 -10.53 -29.44 -4.56
C THR A 117 -11.13 -28.21 -3.88
N PRO A 118 -12.41 -28.24 -3.46
CA PRO A 118 -13.07 -27.08 -2.84
C PRO A 118 -12.40 -26.60 -1.55
N GLU A 119 -11.83 -27.52 -0.77
CA GLU A 119 -11.25 -27.26 0.55
C GLU A 119 -9.94 -26.45 0.49
N GLU A 120 -9.20 -26.54 -0.62
CA GLU A 120 -7.93 -25.84 -0.79
C GLU A 120 -8.10 -24.38 -1.27
N LEU A 121 -9.25 -24.07 -1.90
CA LEU A 121 -9.46 -22.76 -2.54
C LEU A 121 -9.52 -21.59 -1.54
N PRO A 122 -10.23 -21.69 -0.39
CA PRO A 122 -10.21 -20.64 0.62
C PRO A 122 -8.80 -20.38 1.16
N MET A 123 -8.03 -21.43 1.43
CA MET A 123 -6.64 -21.32 1.89
C MET A 123 -5.77 -20.53 0.89
N TYR A 124 -5.93 -20.75 -0.42
CA TYR A 124 -5.21 -19.98 -1.44
C TYR A 124 -5.60 -18.50 -1.45
N LEU A 125 -6.89 -18.19 -1.28
CA LEU A 125 -7.36 -16.81 -1.21
C LEU A 125 -6.86 -16.12 0.07
N GLU A 126 -6.94 -16.77 1.22
CA GLU A 126 -6.42 -16.23 2.49
C GLU A 126 -4.92 -15.99 2.43
N GLY A 127 -4.15 -16.97 1.94
CA GLY A 127 -2.72 -16.83 1.73
C GLY A 127 -2.37 -15.66 0.82
N LEU A 128 -3.10 -15.52 -0.30
CA LEU A 128 -2.87 -14.44 -1.26
C LEU A 128 -3.15 -13.07 -0.63
N LEU A 129 -4.28 -12.94 0.06
CA LEU A 129 -4.67 -11.72 0.75
C LEU A 129 -3.67 -11.33 1.83
N LYS A 130 -3.24 -12.31 2.64
CA LYS A 130 -2.25 -12.09 3.69
C LYS A 130 -0.92 -11.62 3.11
N THR A 131 -0.38 -12.33 2.12
CA THR A 131 0.91 -11.99 1.50
C THR A 131 0.86 -10.61 0.82
N ALA A 132 -0.22 -10.31 0.09
CA ALA A 132 -0.42 -8.99 -0.51
C ALA A 132 -0.54 -7.89 0.55
N SER A 133 -1.30 -8.15 1.63
CA SER A 133 -1.45 -7.23 2.75
C SER A 133 -0.12 -6.95 3.43
N ASP A 134 0.64 -7.99 3.77
CA ASP A 134 1.93 -7.87 4.45
C ASP A 134 2.94 -7.07 3.59
N SER A 135 3.01 -7.37 2.28
CA SER A 135 3.84 -6.59 1.34
C SER A 135 3.42 -5.12 1.27
N THR A 136 2.12 -4.87 1.19
CA THR A 136 1.58 -3.50 1.12
C THR A 136 1.88 -2.73 2.40
N LYS A 137 1.64 -3.34 3.56
CA LYS A 137 1.90 -2.74 4.87
C LYS A 137 3.38 -2.37 5.02
N GLN A 138 4.29 -3.26 4.59
CA GLN A 138 5.73 -2.95 4.58
C GLN A 138 6.07 -1.75 3.70
N LYS A 139 5.50 -1.65 2.50
CA LYS A 139 5.74 -0.52 1.58
C LYS A 139 5.18 0.79 2.13
N VAL A 140 3.97 0.77 2.68
CA VAL A 140 3.34 1.94 3.30
C VAL A 140 4.17 2.43 4.49
N LEU A 141 4.57 1.52 5.39
CA LEU A 141 5.39 1.87 6.55
C LEU A 141 6.78 2.39 6.15
N LYS A 142 7.40 1.80 5.14
CA LYS A 142 8.69 2.29 4.60
C LYS A 142 8.56 3.71 4.04
N ASN A 143 7.46 4.00 3.34
CA ASN A 143 7.22 5.35 2.83
C ASN A 143 6.93 6.33 3.99
N LEU A 144 6.13 5.93 4.97
CA LEU A 144 5.85 6.74 6.16
C LEU A 144 7.13 7.06 6.94
N SER A 145 7.99 6.06 7.18
CA SER A 145 9.26 6.26 7.89
C SER A 145 10.18 7.18 7.10
N PHE A 146 10.26 7.03 5.77
CA PHE A 146 11.06 7.90 4.91
C PHE A 146 10.59 9.37 4.97
N GLU A 147 9.27 9.61 4.95
CA GLU A 147 8.69 10.96 5.07
C GLU A 147 8.95 11.56 6.46
N ALA A 148 8.78 10.76 7.53
CA ALA A 148 9.05 11.18 8.90
C ALA A 148 10.54 11.51 9.12
N GLU A 149 11.45 10.65 8.67
CA GLU A 149 12.90 10.88 8.74
C GLU A 149 13.31 12.13 7.95
N SER A 150 12.77 12.31 6.73
CA SER A 150 13.02 13.52 5.94
C SER A 150 12.52 14.80 6.63
N ALA A 151 11.36 14.73 7.28
CA ALA A 151 10.83 15.85 8.06
C ALA A 151 11.71 16.16 9.28
N ALA A 152 12.12 15.14 10.03
CA ALA A 152 13.04 15.29 11.17
C ALA A 152 14.38 15.90 10.73
N GLN A 153 14.96 15.41 9.62
CA GLN A 153 16.21 15.93 9.09
C GLN A 153 16.12 17.41 8.70
N ARG A 154 14.99 17.84 8.14
CA ARG A 154 14.75 19.26 7.82
C ARG A 154 14.75 20.14 9.08
N TYR A 155 14.15 19.68 10.18
CA TYR A 155 14.20 20.41 11.44
C TYR A 155 15.59 20.37 12.10
N GLU A 156 16.31 19.26 12.00
CA GLU A 156 17.72 19.18 12.46
C GLU A 156 18.59 20.22 11.72
N GLN A 157 18.43 20.33 10.39
CA GLN A 157 19.12 21.35 9.60
C GLN A 157 18.73 22.78 10.00
N LEU A 158 17.44 23.03 10.24
CA LEU A 158 16.95 24.33 10.71
C LEU A 158 17.54 24.69 12.09
N ILE A 159 17.61 23.73 13.00
CA ILE A 159 18.20 23.88 14.34
C ILE A 159 19.69 24.25 14.21
N ALA A 160 20.43 23.50 13.40
CA ALA A 160 21.86 23.76 13.17
C ALA A 160 22.10 25.15 12.55
N ALA A 161 21.33 25.51 11.51
CA ALA A 161 21.42 26.82 10.89
C ALA A 161 21.06 27.96 11.86
N SER A 162 20.02 27.77 12.68
CA SER A 162 19.57 28.77 13.65
C SER A 162 20.60 29.02 14.75
N ARG A 163 21.31 27.96 15.18
CA ARG A 163 22.42 28.05 16.13
C ARG A 163 23.57 28.88 15.55
N GLU A 164 23.97 28.59 14.32
CA GLU A 164 25.06 29.33 13.69
C GLU A 164 24.70 30.81 13.49
N VAL A 165 23.50 31.10 12.97
CA VAL A 165 23.01 32.48 12.82
C VAL A 165 22.99 33.23 14.15
N THR A 166 22.55 32.58 15.23
CA THR A 166 22.45 33.23 16.54
C THR A 166 23.82 33.46 17.17
N LYS A 167 24.76 32.54 16.95
CA LYS A 167 26.17 32.74 17.33
C LYS A 167 26.78 33.92 16.58
N THR A 168 26.58 34.04 15.26
CA THR A 168 27.05 35.19 14.47
C THR A 168 26.46 36.49 15.01
N LYS A 169 25.14 36.54 15.25
CA LYS A 169 24.49 37.71 15.84
C LYS A 169 25.08 38.11 17.20
N ARG A 170 25.40 37.13 18.05
CA ARG A 170 26.05 37.38 19.34
C ARG A 170 27.43 38.00 19.15
N LEU A 171 28.21 37.53 18.19
CA LEU A 171 29.54 38.09 17.88
C LEU A 171 29.42 39.52 17.34
N ASP A 172 28.49 39.77 16.42
CA ASP A 172 28.22 41.11 15.89
C ASP A 172 27.80 42.08 17.00
N GLU A 173 26.95 41.62 17.93
CA GLU A 173 26.51 42.41 19.08
C GLU A 173 27.67 42.76 20.02
N ILE A 174 28.58 41.82 20.27
CA ILE A 174 29.80 42.10 21.05
C ILE A 174 30.61 43.21 20.38
N SER A 175 30.80 43.18 19.06
CA SER A 175 31.53 44.22 18.34
C SER A 175 30.85 45.59 18.43
N ARG A 176 29.52 45.66 18.26
CA ARG A 176 28.75 46.92 18.41
C ARG A 176 28.83 47.49 19.83
N LEU A 177 28.75 46.63 20.83
CA LEU A 177 28.88 47.03 22.24
C LEU A 177 30.29 47.51 22.58
N GLN A 178 31.33 46.93 21.97
CA GLN A 178 32.71 47.40 22.12
C GLN A 178 32.91 48.80 21.54
N ASP A 179 32.32 49.10 20.39
CA ASP A 179 32.37 50.44 19.80
C ASP A 179 31.60 51.45 20.67
N SER A 180 30.41 51.07 21.15
CA SER A 180 29.62 51.88 22.07
C SER A 180 30.34 52.16 23.39
N LEU A 181 31.07 51.16 23.90
CA LEU A 181 31.89 51.31 25.11
C LEU A 181 33.00 52.34 24.90
N ARG A 182 33.68 52.30 23.75
CA ARG A 182 34.74 53.27 23.39
C ARG A 182 34.20 54.71 23.37
N ILE A 183 33.00 54.90 22.82
CA ILE A 183 32.31 56.21 22.80
C ILE A 183 31.98 56.64 24.24
N ALA A 184 31.37 55.76 25.04
CA ALA A 184 31.01 56.06 26.43
C ALA A 184 32.23 56.42 27.29
N GLU A 185 33.37 55.74 27.09
CA GLU A 185 34.65 56.03 27.73
C GLU A 185 35.17 57.41 27.31
N SER A 186 35.10 57.75 26.02
CA SER A 186 35.51 59.09 25.53
C SER A 186 34.66 60.24 26.09
N LEU A 187 33.39 59.95 26.41
CA LEU A 187 32.44 60.91 26.98
C LEU A 187 32.37 60.88 28.51
N ASN A 188 33.16 60.02 29.18
CA ASN A 188 33.14 59.81 30.64
C ASN A 188 31.75 59.47 31.20
N ILE A 189 30.94 58.72 30.45
CA ILE A 189 29.60 58.28 30.89
C ILE A 189 29.74 56.95 31.63
N GLU A 190 29.90 56.97 32.94
CA GLU A 190 30.05 55.74 33.74
C GLU A 190 28.71 55.04 34.04
N LYS A 191 27.67 55.84 34.32
CA LYS A 191 26.32 55.38 34.71
C LYS A 191 25.29 55.84 33.68
N PRO A 192 24.10 55.21 33.62
CA PRO A 192 23.06 55.58 32.66
C PRO A 192 22.74 57.07 32.73
N SER A 193 22.81 57.76 31.59
CA SER A 193 22.38 59.17 31.52
C SER A 193 20.85 59.24 31.53
N SER A 194 20.29 59.95 32.50
CA SER A 194 18.84 60.04 32.75
C SER A 194 18.10 61.02 31.81
N SER A 195 18.78 61.64 30.85
CA SER A 195 18.23 62.81 30.14
C SER A 195 17.58 62.54 28.77
N LEU A 196 17.36 61.30 28.34
CA LEU A 196 16.86 61.04 26.98
C LEU A 196 15.68 60.06 26.94
N THR A 197 14.52 60.60 26.58
CA THR A 197 13.38 59.86 26.04
C THR A 197 13.72 59.47 24.60
N ALA A 198 14.39 58.34 24.40
CA ALA A 198 14.81 57.89 23.08
C ALA A 198 13.64 57.25 22.32
N ASN A 199 13.40 57.73 21.09
CA ASN A 199 12.47 57.13 20.14
C ASN A 199 13.11 55.97 19.34
N ASP A 200 14.44 55.81 19.37
CA ASP A 200 15.18 54.66 18.83
C ASP A 200 16.28 54.19 19.82
N PRO A 201 16.17 52.99 20.42
CA PRO A 201 17.09 52.51 21.45
C PRO A 201 18.46 52.02 20.94
N GLU A 202 18.56 51.63 19.67
CA GLU A 202 19.70 50.83 19.16
C GLU A 202 20.94 51.71 18.85
N ASP A 203 20.76 52.96 18.43
CA ASP A 203 21.85 53.89 18.06
C ASP A 203 22.49 54.63 19.26
N LEU A 204 21.92 54.49 20.46
CA LEU A 204 22.34 55.23 21.66
C LEU A 204 22.85 54.32 22.79
N ALA A 205 23.32 53.12 22.46
CA ALA A 205 23.80 52.15 23.45
C ALA A 205 24.90 52.70 24.38
N TYR A 206 25.73 53.65 23.92
CA TYR A 206 26.76 54.31 24.73
C TYR A 206 26.20 55.10 25.94
N LEU A 207 24.94 55.55 25.89
CA LEU A 207 24.29 56.27 27.00
C LEU A 207 23.98 55.38 28.21
N ARG A 208 24.00 54.05 28.04
CA ARG A 208 23.84 53.08 29.14
C ARG A 208 25.01 53.11 30.12
N GLY A 209 26.14 53.69 29.71
CA GLY A 209 27.33 53.89 30.51
C GLY A 209 28.30 52.70 30.48
N THR A 210 29.57 52.97 30.82
CA THR A 210 30.66 52.00 30.68
C THR A 210 30.49 50.75 31.54
N LEU A 211 29.91 50.87 32.75
CA LEU A 211 29.72 49.74 33.67
C LEU A 211 28.73 48.71 33.10
N ALA A 212 27.60 49.18 32.56
CA ALA A 212 26.57 48.32 31.99
C ALA A 212 27.09 47.61 30.73
N LEU A 213 27.78 48.34 29.86
CA LEU A 213 28.35 47.80 28.62
C LEU A 213 29.44 46.76 28.91
N LYS A 214 30.35 47.00 29.86
CA LYS A 214 31.37 46.01 30.28
C LYS A 214 30.73 44.75 30.85
N ALA A 215 29.70 44.87 31.67
CA ALA A 215 28.98 43.74 32.23
C ALA A 215 28.28 42.90 31.13
N GLU A 216 27.66 43.56 30.16
CA GLU A 216 26.97 42.89 29.06
C GLU A 216 27.92 42.20 28.09
N ILE A 217 29.02 42.86 27.71
CA ILE A 217 30.09 42.25 26.89
C ILE A 217 30.63 41.00 27.60
N ASN A 218 30.93 41.09 28.89
CA ASN A 218 31.42 39.97 29.67
C ASN A 218 30.41 38.80 29.68
N SER A 219 29.12 39.10 29.88
CA SER A 219 28.04 38.10 29.81
C SER A 219 27.94 37.43 28.43
N LEU A 220 28.05 38.19 27.34
CA LEU A 220 27.98 37.68 25.97
C LEU A 220 29.22 36.86 25.58
N GLN A 221 30.41 37.25 26.06
CA GLN A 221 31.67 36.54 25.81
C GLN A 221 31.74 35.19 26.53
N HIS A 222 31.25 35.11 27.77
CA HIS A 222 31.26 33.88 28.58
C HIS A 222 30.04 32.97 28.33
N ARG A 223 29.13 33.36 27.43
CA ARG A 223 27.96 32.56 27.08
C ARG A 223 28.37 31.31 26.29
N THR A 224 28.05 30.14 26.84
CA THR A 224 28.36 28.83 26.23
C THR A 224 27.20 28.24 25.43
N ASN A 225 25.97 28.66 25.70
CA ASN A 225 24.76 28.15 25.04
C ASN A 225 23.87 29.30 24.54
N ASP A 226 23.63 29.32 23.24
CA ASP A 226 22.80 30.32 22.56
C ASP A 226 21.34 29.86 22.37
N ASP A 227 21.03 28.58 22.62
CA ASP A 227 19.69 27.99 22.42
C ASP A 227 18.53 28.80 23.05
N PRO A 228 18.64 29.34 24.28
CA PRO A 228 17.55 30.14 24.88
C PRO A 228 17.21 31.43 24.12
N TYR A 229 18.13 31.93 23.30
CA TYR A 229 17.99 33.18 22.55
C TYR A 229 17.54 32.94 21.10
N ILE A 230 17.42 31.67 20.69
CA ILE A 230 16.95 31.29 19.35
C ILE A 230 15.41 31.33 19.32
N LYS A 231 14.85 32.14 18.44
CA LYS A 231 13.39 32.22 18.24
C LYS A 231 12.85 30.88 17.76
N LYS A 232 11.74 30.42 18.35
CA LYS A 232 11.05 29.16 18.01
C LYS A 232 11.91 27.89 18.12
N PHE A 233 12.97 27.91 18.92
CA PHE A 233 13.90 26.81 19.03
C PHE A 233 13.27 25.57 19.66
N ARG A 234 12.51 25.76 20.74
CA ARG A 234 11.85 24.66 21.46
C ARG A 234 10.82 23.97 20.57
N GLU A 235 10.10 24.74 19.76
CA GLU A 235 9.16 24.23 18.77
C GLU A 235 9.88 23.43 17.69
N SER A 236 11.02 23.91 17.18
CA SER A 236 11.80 23.18 16.16
C SER A 236 12.37 21.85 16.71
N VAL A 237 12.88 21.87 17.95
CA VAL A 237 13.34 20.66 18.65
C VAL A 237 12.17 19.69 18.86
N PHE A 238 11.02 20.18 19.33
CA PHE A 238 9.82 19.35 19.49
C PHE A 238 9.40 18.71 18.17
N GLN A 239 9.35 19.49 17.07
CA GLN A 239 8.96 18.96 15.77
C GLN A 239 9.91 17.87 15.29
N LYS A 240 11.22 18.09 15.43
CA LYS A 240 12.22 17.06 15.11
C LYS A 240 11.95 15.77 15.87
N GLU A 241 11.87 15.85 17.21
CA GLU A 241 11.66 14.66 18.04
C GLU A 241 10.31 13.99 17.77
N PHE A 242 9.27 14.79 17.52
CA PHE A 242 7.96 14.29 17.11
C PHE A 242 8.07 13.41 15.86
N PHE A 243 8.68 13.92 14.78
CA PHE A 243 8.84 13.13 13.54
C PHE A 243 9.77 11.93 13.73
N SER A 244 10.86 12.06 14.50
CA SER A 244 11.74 10.93 14.83
C SER A 244 11.08 9.84 15.69
N SER A 245 10.02 10.18 16.42
CA SER A 245 9.28 9.25 17.27
C SER A 245 8.15 8.49 16.55
N ILE A 246 7.85 8.83 15.29
CA ILE A 246 6.78 8.17 14.52
C ILE A 246 7.17 6.71 14.29
N ASN A 247 6.37 5.82 14.85
CA ASN A 247 6.53 4.38 14.69
C ASN A 247 5.15 3.72 14.71
N VAL A 248 4.68 3.28 13.54
CA VAL A 248 3.39 2.62 13.37
C VAL A 248 3.61 1.13 13.13
N LYS A 249 2.80 0.29 13.78
CA LYS A 249 2.89 -1.16 13.59
C LYS A 249 2.00 -1.63 12.43
N PRO A 250 2.38 -2.72 11.72
CA PRO A 250 1.54 -3.31 10.68
C PRO A 250 0.14 -3.72 11.16
N THR A 251 -0.04 -3.98 12.45
CA THR A 251 -1.32 -4.39 13.04
C THR A 251 -2.29 -3.23 13.31
N GLU A 252 -1.80 -1.99 13.26
CA GLU A 252 -2.58 -0.80 13.64
C GLU A 252 -3.40 -0.23 12.48
N PHE A 253 -3.17 -0.70 11.26
CA PHE A 253 -3.90 -0.29 10.06
C PHE A 253 -4.27 -1.45 9.14
N SER A 254 -5.28 -1.22 8.30
CA SER A 254 -5.73 -2.16 7.28
C SER A 254 -5.58 -1.56 5.90
N VAL A 255 -5.28 -2.41 4.92
CA VAL A 255 -5.08 -1.98 3.52
C VAL A 255 -6.25 -2.35 2.62
N TYR A 256 -7.21 -3.10 3.14
CA TYR A 256 -8.47 -3.49 2.50
C TYR A 256 -9.52 -3.80 3.56
N SER A 257 -10.79 -3.86 3.15
CA SER A 257 -11.90 -4.37 3.97
C SER A 257 -12.63 -5.49 3.22
N GLN A 258 -13.07 -6.53 3.93
CA GLN A 258 -13.84 -7.64 3.38
C GLN A 258 -15.33 -7.33 3.49
N GLU A 259 -16.09 -7.48 2.39
CA GLU A 259 -17.55 -7.30 2.42
C GLU A 259 -18.28 -8.52 3.00
N GLY A 260 -17.61 -9.66 3.08
CA GLY A 260 -18.16 -10.92 3.60
C GLY A 260 -17.11 -12.02 3.70
N PRO A 261 -17.49 -13.20 4.20
CA PRO A 261 -16.59 -14.35 4.27
C PRO A 261 -16.21 -14.85 2.87
N ILE A 262 -15.18 -15.69 2.79
CA ILE A 262 -14.87 -16.41 1.56
C ILE A 262 -16.00 -17.41 1.27
N GLU A 263 -16.64 -17.25 0.12
CA GLU A 263 -17.73 -18.11 -0.33
C GLU A 263 -17.19 -19.25 -1.19
N SER A 264 -17.42 -20.48 -0.78
CA SER A 264 -17.20 -21.68 -1.61
C SER A 264 -18.48 -22.00 -2.39
N LEU A 265 -18.41 -21.81 -3.70
CA LEU A 265 -19.51 -22.08 -4.63
C LEU A 265 -19.45 -23.54 -5.13
N GLY A 266 -20.62 -24.05 -5.52
CA GLY A 266 -20.75 -25.37 -6.15
C GLY A 266 -20.01 -25.49 -7.48
N PRO A 267 -19.98 -26.70 -8.08
CA PRO A 267 -19.21 -26.95 -9.29
C PRO A 267 -19.74 -26.14 -10.48
N ILE A 268 -18.88 -25.34 -11.11
CA ILE A 268 -19.21 -24.52 -12.29
C ILE A 268 -19.05 -25.27 -13.62
N LYS A 269 -18.32 -26.39 -13.62
CA LYS A 269 -18.10 -27.26 -14.78
C LYS A 269 -18.25 -28.74 -14.39
N PRO A 270 -18.69 -29.60 -15.34
CA PRO A 270 -19.33 -29.24 -16.61
C PRO A 270 -20.76 -28.72 -16.40
N ARG A 271 -21.23 -27.81 -17.27
CA ARG A 271 -22.65 -27.45 -17.33
C ARG A 271 -23.41 -28.62 -17.96
N SER A 272 -23.80 -29.61 -17.16
CA SER A 272 -24.37 -30.88 -17.61
C SER A 272 -25.51 -30.71 -18.61
N SER A 273 -26.42 -29.76 -18.36
CA SER A 273 -27.52 -29.41 -19.26
C SER A 273 -27.03 -28.94 -20.64
N MET A 274 -26.03 -28.06 -20.68
CA MET A 274 -25.47 -27.53 -21.92
C MET A 274 -24.72 -28.60 -22.72
N VAL A 275 -23.94 -29.45 -22.03
CA VAL A 275 -23.20 -30.56 -22.66
C VAL A 275 -24.16 -31.57 -23.29
N ILE A 276 -25.22 -31.95 -22.57
CA ILE A 276 -26.23 -32.89 -23.08
C ILE A 276 -27.00 -32.28 -24.26
N ALA A 277 -27.39 -31.01 -24.19
CA ALA A 277 -28.07 -30.30 -25.28
C ALA A 277 -27.21 -30.27 -26.56
N ILE A 278 -25.92 -29.95 -26.44
CA ILE A 278 -24.97 -29.97 -27.56
C ILE A 278 -24.84 -31.40 -28.12
N GLY A 279 -24.76 -32.41 -27.26
CA GLY A 279 -24.71 -33.82 -27.67
C GLY A 279 -25.93 -34.22 -28.52
N ILE A 280 -27.14 -33.84 -28.10
CA ILE A 280 -28.39 -34.13 -28.84
C ILE A 280 -28.38 -33.44 -30.21
N ILE A 281 -28.06 -32.13 -30.25
CA ILE A 281 -28.04 -31.35 -31.50
C ILE A 281 -27.03 -31.94 -32.48
N PHE A 282 -25.83 -32.25 -32.00
CA PHE A 282 -24.77 -32.82 -32.83
C PHE A 282 -25.16 -34.22 -33.33
N GLY A 283 -25.73 -35.07 -32.48
CA GLY A 283 -26.20 -36.40 -32.85
C GLY A 283 -27.35 -36.40 -33.87
N ALA A 284 -28.24 -35.40 -33.80
CA ALA A 284 -29.29 -35.20 -34.80
C ALA A 284 -28.71 -34.78 -36.14
N LEU A 285 -27.74 -33.86 -36.16
CA LEU A 285 -27.07 -33.39 -37.38
C LEU A 285 -26.33 -34.54 -38.07
N VAL A 286 -25.53 -35.31 -37.32
CA VAL A 286 -24.86 -36.52 -37.82
C VAL A 286 -25.88 -37.53 -38.34
N GLY A 287 -27.01 -37.69 -37.64
CA GLY A 287 -28.11 -38.54 -38.07
C GLY A 287 -28.70 -38.17 -39.43
N VAL A 288 -28.88 -36.86 -39.68
CA VAL A 288 -29.35 -36.34 -40.97
C VAL A 288 -28.35 -36.66 -42.08
N VAL A 289 -27.06 -36.44 -41.85
CA VAL A 289 -26.00 -36.74 -42.83
C VAL A 289 -25.99 -38.23 -43.19
N ILE A 290 -26.05 -39.12 -42.19
CA ILE A 290 -26.08 -40.58 -42.43
C ILE A 290 -27.35 -40.98 -43.19
N ALA A 291 -28.50 -40.38 -42.86
CA ALA A 291 -29.74 -40.65 -43.57
C ALA A 291 -29.67 -40.23 -45.05
N LEU A 292 -29.07 -39.08 -45.35
CA LEU A 292 -28.87 -38.59 -46.72
C LEU A 292 -27.93 -39.50 -47.52
N ILE A 293 -26.78 -39.88 -46.96
CA ILE A 293 -25.83 -40.81 -47.60
C ILE A 293 -26.52 -42.15 -47.91
N ARG A 294 -27.28 -42.69 -46.95
CA ARG A 294 -28.01 -43.95 -47.15
C ARG A 294 -29.09 -43.82 -48.22
N CYS A 295 -29.80 -42.69 -48.27
CA CYS A 295 -30.80 -42.43 -49.31
C CYS A 295 -30.17 -42.35 -50.70
N PHE A 296 -29.02 -41.69 -50.81
CA PHE A 296 -28.28 -41.58 -52.07
C PHE A 296 -27.73 -42.93 -52.53
N ALA A 297 -27.08 -43.68 -51.64
CA ALA A 297 -26.55 -45.01 -51.95
C ALA A 297 -27.64 -46.01 -52.38
N ARG A 298 -28.82 -45.94 -51.76
CA ARG A 298 -29.97 -46.80 -52.14
C ARG A 298 -30.54 -46.44 -53.51
N LYS A 299 -30.43 -45.18 -53.93
CA LYS A 299 -30.85 -44.73 -55.27
C LYS A 299 -29.89 -45.19 -56.38
N GLN A 300 -28.65 -45.56 -56.04
CA GLN A 300 -27.63 -46.03 -56.99
C GLN A 300 -27.60 -47.55 -57.17
N GLN A 301 -28.42 -48.33 -56.47
CA GLN A 301 -28.57 -49.77 -56.73
C GLN A 301 -29.58 -49.98 -57.88
N PRO A 302 -29.16 -50.41 -59.08
CA PRO A 302 -30.11 -50.80 -60.12
C PRO A 302 -30.89 -52.05 -59.68
N LEU A 303 -32.18 -52.10 -60.02
CA LEU A 303 -32.99 -53.31 -59.89
C LEU A 303 -32.34 -54.43 -60.71
N THR A 304 -31.82 -55.44 -60.03
CA THR A 304 -31.52 -56.77 -60.56
C THR A 304 -32.24 -57.79 -59.72
#